data_AF-A0A511H464-F1
#
_entry.id   AF-A0A511H464-F1
#
_cell.length_a   1.000
_cell.length_b   1.000
_cell.length_c   1.000
_cell.angle_alpha   90.00
_cell.angle_beta   90.00
_cell.angle_gamma   90.00
#
_symmetry.space_group_name_H-M   'P 1'
#
loop_
_entity.id
_entity.type
_entity.pdbx_description
1 polymer ?
#
loop_
_entity_poly.entity_id
_entity_poly.type
_entity_poly.pdbx_seq_one_letter_code
_entity_poly.pdbx_strand_id
1 'polypeptide(L)'
;MRHAGVPAGTRVCPQRVRRQVGALARLLVGTYRLSKRLVKDALSDMLGVDLSVGSVVNLEGEMTDALAPAVAEARLYVQAAGKSHADETGWGEGRNQGRGHRAWRHRADE
;
A
#
# COMPACT_ATOMS: atom_id res chain seq x y z
N MET A 1 -12.35 -9.18 -22.94
CA MET A 1 -11.14 -10.03 -23.06
C MET A 1 -11.51 -11.45 -22.64
N ARG A 2 -11.15 -12.49 -23.40
CA ARG A 2 -11.39 -13.88 -22.98
C ARG A 2 -10.26 -14.26 -22.02
N HIS A 3 -10.58 -14.48 -20.75
CA HIS A 3 -9.60 -15.02 -19.80
C HIS A 3 -9.27 -16.45 -20.22
N ALA A 4 -7.98 -16.76 -20.40
CA ALA A 4 -7.52 -18.14 -20.55
C ALA A 4 -7.96 -18.90 -19.29
N GLY A 5 -8.80 -19.93 -19.48
CA GLY A 5 -9.29 -20.74 -18.36
C GLY A 5 -8.13 -21.41 -17.64
N VAL A 6 -8.16 -21.40 -16.30
CA VAL A 6 -7.20 -22.15 -15.49
C VAL A 6 -7.35 -23.63 -15.83
N PRO A 7 -6.28 -24.34 -16.25
CA PRO A 7 -6.38 -25.76 -16.61
C PRO A 7 -6.85 -26.59 -15.41
N ALA A 8 -7.76 -27.53 -15.68
CA ALA A 8 -8.35 -28.41 -14.67
C ALA A 8 -7.24 -29.19 -13.94
N GLY A 9 -7.25 -29.14 -12.60
CA GLY A 9 -6.23 -29.78 -11.74
C GLY A 9 -5.18 -28.83 -11.15
N THR A 10 -5.17 -27.55 -11.54
CA THR A 10 -4.27 -26.56 -10.92
C THR A 10 -4.69 -26.27 -9.48
N ARG A 11 -3.89 -26.72 -8.50
CA ARG A 11 -4.08 -26.34 -7.10
C ARG A 11 -3.54 -24.93 -6.88
N VAL A 12 -4.45 -23.98 -6.71
CA VAL A 12 -4.11 -22.60 -6.36
C VAL A 12 -4.38 -22.40 -4.87
N CYS A 13 -3.35 -22.05 -4.11
CA CYS A 13 -3.52 -21.67 -2.70
C CYS A 13 -4.24 -20.31 -2.61
N PRO A 14 -5.41 -20.20 -1.96
CA PRO A 14 -6.16 -18.95 -1.87
C PRO A 14 -5.34 -17.80 -1.26
N GLN A 15 -4.49 -18.10 -0.27
CA GLN A 15 -3.62 -17.08 0.35
C GLN A 15 -2.57 -16.53 -0.62
N ARG A 16 -2.09 -17.34 -1.57
CA ARG A 16 -1.09 -16.91 -2.56
C ARG A 16 -1.68 -15.89 -3.52
N VAL A 17 -2.88 -16.15 -4.04
CA VAL A 17 -3.58 -15.21 -4.94
C VAL A 17 -3.86 -13.89 -4.24
N ARG A 18 -4.35 -13.95 -2.99
CA ARG A 18 -4.60 -12.75 -2.18
C ARG A 18 -3.33 -11.90 -2.00
N ARG A 19 -2.20 -12.53 -1.69
CA ARG A 19 -0.91 -11.82 -1.55
C ARG A 19 -0.45 -11.19 -2.85
N GLN A 20 -0.63 -11.85 -4.00
CA GLN A 20 -0.26 -11.30 -5.30
C GLN A 20 -1.14 -10.08 -5.67
N VAL A 21 -2.45 -10.18 -5.47
CA VAL A 21 -3.37 -9.06 -5.68
C VAL A 21 -3.04 -7.90 -4.75
N GLY A 22 -2.79 -8.18 -3.46
CA GLY A 22 -2.42 -7.13 -2.49
C GLY A 22 -1.07 -6.47 -2.81
N ALA A 23 -0.08 -7.22 -3.29
CA ALA A 23 1.21 -6.65 -3.70
C ALA A 23 1.04 -5.71 -4.91
N LEU A 24 0.25 -6.11 -5.90
CA LEU A 24 -0.06 -5.25 -7.04
C LEU A 24 -0.87 -4.02 -6.63
N ALA A 25 -1.87 -4.19 -5.77
CA ALA A 25 -2.63 -3.06 -5.21
C ALA A 25 -1.71 -2.07 -4.49
N ARG A 26 -0.79 -2.56 -3.65
CA ARG A 26 0.18 -1.73 -2.93
C ARG A 26 1.12 -0.98 -3.87
N LEU A 27 1.54 -1.61 -4.96
CA LEU A 27 2.37 -0.98 -6.00
C LEU A 27 1.61 0.15 -6.71
N LEU A 28 0.37 -0.12 -7.14
CA LEU A 28 -0.49 0.86 -7.81
C LEU A 28 -0.79 2.09 -6.93
N VAL A 29 -0.98 1.86 -5.63
CA VAL A 29 -1.25 2.92 -4.67
C VAL A 29 0.01 3.67 -4.27
N GLY A 30 1.07 2.94 -3.95
CA GLY A 30 2.30 3.52 -3.39
C GLY A 30 3.13 4.22 -4.45
N THR A 31 3.49 3.48 -5.50
CA THR A 31 4.40 3.94 -6.55
C THR A 31 3.67 4.75 -7.60
N TYR A 32 2.53 4.23 -8.07
CA TYR A 32 1.76 4.90 -9.14
C TYR A 32 0.73 5.92 -8.62
N ARG A 33 0.59 6.05 -7.29
CA ARG A 33 -0.28 7.03 -6.61
C ARG A 33 -1.73 7.04 -7.09
N LEU A 34 -2.24 5.89 -7.52
CA LEU A 34 -3.62 5.78 -7.96
C LEU A 34 -4.60 5.84 -6.78
N SER A 35 -5.79 6.39 -7.03
CA SER A 35 -6.87 6.37 -6.04
C SER A 35 -7.36 4.93 -5.79
N LYS A 36 -7.88 4.64 -4.60
CA LYS A 36 -8.39 3.29 -4.25
C LYS A 36 -9.46 2.79 -5.24
N ARG A 37 -10.29 3.71 -5.75
CA ARG A 37 -11.32 3.42 -6.75
C ARG A 37 -10.69 3.02 -8.09
N LEU A 38 -9.68 3.77 -8.52
CA LEU A 38 -8.97 3.46 -9.77
C LEU A 38 -8.18 2.15 -9.68
N VAL A 39 -7.62 1.84 -8.51
CA VAL A 39 -6.95 0.55 -8.26
C VAL A 39 -7.95 -0.60 -8.35
N LYS A 40 -9.13 -0.44 -7.74
CA LYS A 40 -10.24 -1.40 -7.82
C LYS A 40 -10.62 -1.66 -9.28
N ASP A 41 -10.80 -0.60 -10.07
CA ASP A 41 -11.14 -0.71 -11.50
C ASP A 41 -9.99 -1.36 -12.30
N ALA A 42 -8.74 -0.93 -12.10
CA ALA A 42 -7.58 -1.48 -12.80
C ALA A 42 -7.35 -2.98 -12.50
N LEU A 43 -7.56 -3.42 -11.25
CA LEU A 43 -7.45 -4.83 -10.89
C LEU A 43 -8.57 -5.67 -11.52
N SER A 44 -9.78 -5.10 -11.64
CA SER A 44 -10.87 -5.74 -12.39
C SER A 44 -10.52 -5.86 -13.87
N ASP A 45 -10.01 -4.80 -14.50
CA ASP A 45 -9.69 -4.79 -15.92
C ASP A 45 -8.53 -5.72 -16.28
N MET A 46 -7.48 -5.76 -15.44
CA MET A 46 -6.27 -6.54 -15.70
C MET A 46 -6.43 -8.02 -15.31
N LEU A 47 -7.10 -8.29 -14.18
CA LEU A 47 -7.14 -9.62 -13.57
C LEU A 47 -8.53 -10.24 -13.51
N GLY A 48 -9.59 -9.50 -13.84
CA GLY A 48 -10.98 -9.96 -13.77
C GLY A 48 -11.49 -10.12 -12.33
N VAL A 49 -10.85 -9.49 -11.34
CA VAL A 49 -11.21 -9.64 -9.92
C VAL A 49 -12.16 -8.54 -9.50
N ASP A 50 -13.35 -8.90 -9.03
CA ASP A 50 -14.29 -7.96 -8.43
C ASP A 50 -13.88 -7.68 -6.97
N LEU A 51 -13.64 -6.42 -6.66
CA LEU A 51 -13.17 -5.95 -5.36
C LEU A 51 -14.04 -4.78 -4.91
N SER A 52 -14.30 -4.70 -3.62
CA SER A 52 -14.80 -3.45 -3.05
C SER A 52 -13.64 -2.47 -2.83
N VAL A 53 -13.93 -1.17 -2.73
CA VAL A 53 -12.93 -0.18 -2.33
C VAL A 53 -12.37 -0.49 -0.93
N GLY A 54 -13.20 -1.00 -0.02
CA GLY A 54 -12.75 -1.44 1.31
C GLY A 54 -11.80 -2.63 1.26
N SER A 55 -11.97 -3.53 0.29
CA SER A 55 -11.05 -4.65 0.06
C SER A 55 -9.65 -4.15 -0.33
N VAL A 56 -9.56 -3.09 -1.14
CA VAL A 56 -8.27 -2.46 -1.48
C VAL A 56 -7.59 -1.90 -0.23
N VAL A 57 -8.35 -1.23 0.64
CA VAL A 57 -7.83 -0.71 1.91
C VAL A 57 -7.34 -1.82 2.84
N ASN A 58 -8.09 -2.92 2.96
CA ASN A 58 -7.68 -4.06 3.79
C ASN A 58 -6.40 -4.72 3.26
N LEU A 59 -6.30 -4.91 1.94
CA LEU A 59 -5.10 -5.47 1.31
C LEU A 59 -3.87 -4.58 1.55
N GLU A 60 -4.04 -3.27 1.58
CA GLU A 60 -2.95 -2.36 1.94
C GLU A 60 -2.55 -2.45 3.41
N GLY A 61 -3.52 -2.60 4.32
CA GLY A 61 -3.26 -2.83 5.74
C GLY A 61 -2.43 -4.09 5.94
N GLU A 62 -2.87 -5.20 5.36
CA GLU A 62 -2.14 -6.48 5.41
C GLU A 62 -0.73 -6.38 4.84
N MET A 63 -0.54 -5.65 3.73
CA MET A 63 0.78 -5.45 3.15
C MET A 63 1.66 -4.53 4.01
N THR A 64 1.06 -3.55 4.69
CA THR A 64 1.76 -2.68 5.64
C THR A 64 2.25 -3.49 6.83
N ASP A 65 1.40 -4.35 7.38
CA ASP A 65 1.77 -5.26 8.48
C ASP A 65 2.87 -6.23 8.04
N ALA A 66 2.77 -6.79 6.83
CA ALA A 66 3.80 -7.68 6.28
C ALA A 66 5.15 -6.98 6.08
N LEU A 67 5.16 -5.67 5.83
CA LEU A 67 6.38 -4.87 5.67
C LEU A 67 6.95 -4.36 7.00
N ALA A 68 6.20 -4.45 8.10
CA ALA A 68 6.62 -3.92 9.40
C ALA A 68 8.01 -4.38 9.87
N PRO A 69 8.42 -5.65 9.71
CA PRO A 69 9.77 -6.09 10.08
C PRO A 69 10.87 -5.38 9.27
N ALA A 70 10.70 -5.29 7.95
CA ALA A 70 11.66 -4.60 7.08
C ALA A 70 11.75 -3.10 7.39
N VAL A 71 10.62 -2.47 7.74
CA VAL A 71 10.58 -1.07 8.18
C VAL A 71 11.31 -0.89 9.51
N ALA A 72 11.19 -1.84 10.44
CA ALA A 72 11.90 -1.80 11.72
C ALA A 72 13.42 -1.90 11.52
N GLU A 73 13.89 -2.82 10.67
CA GLU A 73 15.31 -2.94 10.33
C GLU A 73 15.85 -1.67 9.66
N ALA A 74 15.13 -1.14 8.67
CA ALA A 74 15.51 0.10 8.00
C ALA A 74 15.57 1.28 8.99
N ARG A 75 14.67 1.33 9.97
CA ARG A 75 14.67 2.36 11.01
C ARG A 75 15.91 2.27 11.90
N LEU A 76 16.28 1.08 12.35
CA LEU A 76 17.51 0.87 13.14
C LEU A 76 18.76 1.26 12.34
N TYR A 77 18.82 0.89 11.06
CA TYR A 77 19.91 1.27 10.16
C TYR A 77 20.07 2.78 10.03
N VAL A 78 18.96 3.51 9.81
CA VAL A 78 18.98 4.98 9.71
C VAL A 78 19.38 5.64 11.04
N GLN A 79 18.94 5.09 12.17
CA GLN A 79 19.32 5.61 13.50
C GLN A 79 20.80 5.43 13.83
N ALA A 80 21.40 4.32 13.37
CA ALA A 80 22.81 4.05 13.57
C ALA A 80 23.72 4.85 12.61
N ALA A 81 23.16 5.44 11.55
CA ALA A 81 23.93 6.19 10.58
C ALA A 81 24.43 7.51 11.20
N GLY A 82 25.75 7.76 11.14
CA GLY A 82 26.35 8.98 11.69
C GLY A 82 25.91 10.29 11.00
N LYS A 83 25.27 10.20 9.83
CA LYS A 83 24.60 11.31 9.14
C LYS A 83 23.36 10.79 8.42
N SER A 84 22.20 11.39 8.71
CA SER A 84 20.95 11.14 7.99
C SER A 84 20.67 12.28 7.01
N HIS A 85 20.71 12.00 5.71
CA HIS A 85 20.24 12.94 4.68
C HIS A 85 18.71 12.89 4.60
N ALA A 86 18.05 13.44 5.62
CA ALA A 86 16.59 13.51 5.68
C ALA A 86 16.09 14.67 4.81
N ASP A 87 15.33 14.35 3.77
CA ASP A 87 14.54 15.32 3.01
C ASP A 87 13.07 15.17 3.41
N GLU A 88 12.49 16.23 3.97
CA GLU A 88 11.09 16.23 4.39
C GLU A 88 10.19 16.76 3.29
N THR A 89 9.22 15.94 2.89
CA THR A 89 8.11 16.38 2.05
C THR A 89 6.84 16.44 2.90
N GLY A 90 6.33 17.63 3.20
CA GLY A 90 5.09 17.81 3.96
C GLY A 90 3.85 17.38 3.18
N TRP A 91 2.80 16.91 3.89
CA TRP A 91 1.50 16.56 3.28
C TRP A 91 0.34 17.19 4.03
N GLY A 92 -0.77 17.42 3.33
CA GLY A 92 -2.02 17.84 3.96
C GLY A 92 -2.58 16.70 4.80
N GLU A 93 -2.58 16.85 6.11
CA GLU A 93 -3.30 15.98 7.02
C GLU A 93 -4.77 16.44 7.02
N GLY A 94 -5.71 15.48 7.13
CA GLY A 94 -7.14 15.78 7.13
C GLY A 94 -7.50 16.87 8.14
N ARG A 95 -8.65 17.54 7.95
CA ARG A 95 -9.04 18.65 8.83
C ARG A 95 -9.19 18.16 10.27
N ASN A 96 -8.30 18.61 11.15
CA ASN A 96 -8.46 18.48 12.59
C ASN A 96 -9.12 19.77 13.09
N GLN A 97 -10.27 19.68 13.76
CA GLN A 97 -11.05 20.84 14.21
C GLN A 97 -11.42 21.86 13.11
N GLY A 98 -11.63 21.40 11.87
CA GLY A 98 -12.08 22.26 10.77
C GLY A 98 -10.98 23.04 10.03
N ARG A 99 -9.73 23.02 10.51
CA ARG A 99 -8.57 23.58 9.78
C ARG A 99 -7.72 22.47 9.16
N GLY A 100 -7.27 22.70 7.93
CA GLY A 100 -6.29 21.82 7.29
C GLY A 100 -4.90 22.14 7.80
N HIS A 101 -4.17 21.13 8.27
CA HIS A 101 -2.79 21.29 8.74
C HIS A 101 -1.86 20.51 7.82
N ARG A 102 -0.65 21.04 7.58
CA ARG A 102 0.41 20.23 6.99
C ARG A 102 1.04 19.41 8.11
N ALA A 103 1.10 18.10 7.92
CA ALA A 103 1.91 17.23 8.75
C ALA A 103 3.36 17.27 8.25
N TRP A 104 4.26 17.39 9.21
CA TRP A 104 5.70 17.27 9.07
C TRP A 104 6.15 16.05 9.86
N ARG A 105 7.20 15.36 9.42
CA ARG A 105 7.59 14.09 10.05
C ARG A 105 8.18 14.33 11.44
N HIS A 106 8.77 15.50 11.66
CA HIS A 106 9.14 16.02 12.98
C HIS A 106 8.18 17.16 13.36
N ARG A 107 7.00 16.83 13.91
CA ARG A 107 6.33 17.78 14.79
C ARG A 107 7.13 17.75 16.09
N ALA A 108 7.88 18.82 16.36
CA ALA A 108 8.56 19.00 17.64
C ALA A 108 7.51 18.96 18.74
N ASP A 109 7.43 17.86 19.47
CA ASP A 109 6.95 17.87 20.84
C ASP A 109 8.10 18.47 21.66
N GLU A 110 7.88 19.68 22.14
CA GLU A 110 8.66 20.37 23.16
C GLU A 110 8.09 20.02 24.55
#